data_AF-A0A1X7HXU4-F1
#
_entry.id   AF-A0A1X7HXU4-F1
#
_cell.length_a   1.000
_cell.length_b   1.000
_cell.length_c   1.000
_cell.angle_alpha   90.00
_cell.angle_beta   90.00
_cell.angle_gamma   90.00
#
_symmetry.space_group_name_H-M   'P 1'
#
loop_
_entity.id
_entity.type
_entity.pdbx_description
1 polymer ?
#
loop_
_entity_poly.entity_id
_entity_poly.type
_entity_poly.pdbx_seq_one_letter_code
_entity_poly.pdbx_strand_id
1 'polypeptide(L)'
;MEEQKFGETSHLEEWIIKHPEVIDPTMMIVTTQFDNWASEVGPSLERLDILGLSASGELVVIELKRGKDKTVHLQALTYAALVASFTLEVLAQAHAAWYNKRFQPAEEMTDAQAKEKLENFVEAEDEGKEELVFALPRIILVAPGFPAPVLTTVQWLSEVSPDVTVECHQYGLFDVSSGNNGPDVVVSFNRIFPVEDMERIRLRAQSPRVSVAKEQRSRQAPAVIRIAEKNLIPAGSRIDFDPSTRVNKESVATVQAWLDEDPNRREFTWDPHLREPLRWGVEPDKRWGPTALRNELFERAGAPEANFAATEAFFFEGEHLAVVAGREASDGNGSSEVV
;
A
#
# COMPACT_ATOMS: atom_id res chain seq x y z
N MET A 1 -40.38 9.65 -1.97
CA MET A 1 -39.50 8.47 -1.95
C MET A 1 -38.53 8.66 -3.09
N GLU A 2 -37.37 9.22 -2.79
CA GLU A 2 -36.27 9.36 -3.75
C GLU A 2 -35.65 7.98 -3.98
N GLU A 3 -35.59 7.55 -5.25
CA GLU A 3 -34.77 6.42 -5.68
C GLU A 3 -33.31 6.71 -5.27
N GLN A 4 -32.78 5.96 -4.31
CA GLN A 4 -31.35 5.94 -4.04
C GLN A 4 -30.65 5.42 -5.31
N LYS A 5 -30.10 6.33 -6.11
CA LYS A 5 -29.23 5.99 -7.24
C LYS A 5 -27.88 5.55 -6.68
N PHE A 6 -27.76 4.26 -6.36
CA PHE A 6 -26.51 3.59 -5.98
C PHE A 6 -25.42 3.60 -7.09
N GLY A 7 -25.57 4.42 -8.14
CA GLY A 7 -24.63 4.56 -9.26
C GLY A 7 -23.97 5.93 -9.40
N GLU A 8 -24.11 6.82 -8.40
CA GLU A 8 -23.42 8.11 -8.40
C GLU A 8 -21.94 7.95 -8.01
N THR A 9 -21.06 8.70 -8.66
CA THR A 9 -19.61 8.65 -8.45
C THR A 9 -19.23 8.89 -6.99
N SER A 10 -19.98 9.73 -6.26
CA SER A 10 -19.77 9.96 -4.83
C SER A 10 -20.02 8.72 -3.96
N HIS A 11 -20.94 7.83 -4.36
CA HIS A 11 -21.13 6.56 -3.64
C HIS A 11 -19.99 5.58 -3.91
N LEU A 12 -19.45 5.55 -5.14
CA LEU A 12 -18.31 4.73 -5.50
C LEU A 12 -17.04 5.19 -4.77
N GLU A 13 -16.81 6.51 -4.70
CA GLU A 13 -15.71 7.12 -3.95
C GLU A 13 -15.76 6.68 -2.49
N GLU A 14 -16.91 6.83 -1.83
CA GLU A 14 -17.09 6.41 -0.43
C GLU A 14 -16.89 4.90 -0.22
N TRP A 15 -17.25 4.07 -1.21
CA TRP A 15 -17.03 2.63 -1.14
C TRP A 15 -15.54 2.28 -1.19
N ILE A 16 -14.79 2.88 -2.11
CA ILE A 16 -13.33 2.70 -2.23
C ILE A 16 -12.61 3.24 -0.99
N ILE A 17 -13.09 4.35 -0.41
CA ILE A 17 -12.51 4.89 0.82
C ILE A 17 -12.65 3.90 1.99
N LYS A 18 -13.80 3.23 2.11
CA LYS A 18 -14.05 2.24 3.16
C LYS A 18 -13.38 0.89 2.90
N HIS A 19 -13.22 0.54 1.63
CA HIS A 19 -12.72 -0.74 1.17
C HIS A 19 -11.59 -0.57 0.14
N PRO A 20 -10.46 0.08 0.49
CA PRO A 20 -9.35 0.28 -0.45
C PRO A 20 -8.79 -1.04 -0.98
N GLU A 21 -8.95 -2.13 -0.23
CA GLU A 21 -8.54 -3.49 -0.58
C GLU A 21 -9.14 -4.02 -1.89
N VAL A 22 -10.26 -3.45 -2.36
CA VAL A 22 -10.85 -3.85 -3.66
C VAL A 22 -10.05 -3.35 -4.85
N ILE A 23 -9.19 -2.35 -4.65
CA ILE A 23 -8.30 -1.79 -5.66
C ILE A 23 -6.87 -2.28 -5.43
N ASP A 24 -6.36 -2.13 -4.21
CA ASP A 24 -5.07 -2.64 -3.79
C ASP A 24 -5.17 -3.11 -2.33
N PRO A 25 -4.90 -4.40 -2.03
CA PRO A 25 -5.04 -4.98 -0.70
C PRO A 25 -4.16 -4.29 0.37
N THR A 26 -3.17 -3.52 -0.05
CA THR A 26 -2.17 -2.90 0.81
C THR A 26 -2.05 -1.39 0.68
N MET A 27 -3.12 -0.76 0.21
CA MET A 27 -3.21 0.69 0.09
C MET A 27 -3.95 1.33 1.28
N MET A 28 -3.51 2.52 1.70
CA MET A 28 -4.32 3.44 2.50
C MET A 28 -4.77 4.63 1.68
N ILE A 29 -5.85 5.25 2.12
CA ILE A 29 -6.29 6.57 1.63
C ILE A 29 -5.44 7.65 2.30
N VAL A 30 -4.81 8.49 1.47
CA VAL A 30 -4.11 9.70 1.92
C VAL A 30 -5.10 10.85 1.96
N THR A 31 -5.78 11.12 0.86
CA THR A 31 -6.75 12.22 0.76
C THR A 31 -7.75 11.99 -0.38
N THR A 32 -8.82 12.76 -0.41
CA THR A 32 -9.91 12.66 -1.40
C THR A 32 -10.31 14.06 -1.83
N GLN A 33 -10.71 14.22 -3.08
CA GLN A 33 -11.14 15.49 -3.66
C GLN A 33 -10.10 16.61 -3.47
N PHE A 34 -8.82 16.28 -3.65
CA PHE A 34 -7.74 17.23 -3.43
C PHE A 34 -7.70 18.28 -4.53
N ASP A 35 -7.88 19.54 -4.15
CA ASP A 35 -7.96 20.70 -5.04
C ASP A 35 -7.00 21.84 -4.63
N ASN A 36 -6.14 21.63 -3.63
CA ASN A 36 -5.18 22.62 -3.16
C ASN A 36 -3.92 22.67 -4.04
N TRP A 37 -4.12 22.82 -5.35
CA TRP A 37 -3.05 23.02 -6.31
C TRP A 37 -2.78 24.51 -6.46
N ALA A 38 -1.59 24.96 -6.06
CA ALA A 38 -1.14 26.32 -6.28
C ALA A 38 -0.20 26.38 -7.49
N SER A 39 -0.47 27.27 -8.43
CA SER A 39 0.50 27.70 -9.45
C SER A 39 0.88 29.16 -9.21
N GLU A 40 2.00 29.61 -9.78
CA GLU A 40 2.40 31.03 -9.76
C GLU A 40 1.35 31.97 -10.39
N VAL A 41 0.38 31.43 -11.14
CA VAL A 41 -0.67 32.16 -11.86
C VAL A 41 -2.04 32.07 -11.17
N GLY A 42 -2.14 31.35 -10.03
CA GLY A 42 -3.37 31.21 -9.25
C GLY A 42 -3.77 29.75 -8.96
N PRO A 43 -4.90 29.54 -8.26
CA PRO A 43 -5.38 28.21 -7.90
C PRO A 43 -5.87 27.44 -9.14
N SER A 44 -5.60 26.14 -9.18
CA SER A 44 -6.14 25.25 -10.21
C SER A 44 -7.60 24.88 -9.92
N LEU A 45 -8.39 24.63 -10.97
CA LEU A 45 -9.73 24.03 -10.87
C LEU A 45 -9.69 22.49 -10.86
N GLU A 46 -8.48 21.93 -10.99
CA GLU A 46 -8.25 20.49 -10.98
C GLU A 46 -8.57 19.88 -9.61
N ARG A 47 -9.21 18.71 -9.61
CA ARG A 47 -9.59 18.01 -8.38
C ARG A 47 -9.38 16.51 -8.57
N LEU A 48 -8.37 15.99 -7.88
CA LEU A 48 -8.13 14.56 -7.82
C LEU A 48 -9.21 13.88 -6.98
N ASP A 49 -9.87 12.86 -7.52
CA ASP A 49 -10.90 12.10 -6.79
C ASP A 49 -10.31 11.41 -5.55
N ILE A 50 -9.33 10.51 -5.70
CA ILE A 50 -8.70 9.80 -4.56
C ILE A 50 -7.18 9.71 -4.75
N LEU A 51 -6.44 10.03 -3.69
CA LEU A 51 -5.02 9.74 -3.54
C LEU A 51 -4.81 8.68 -2.47
N GLY A 52 -4.17 7.58 -2.84
CA GLY A 52 -3.73 6.52 -1.94
C GLY A 52 -2.21 6.43 -1.82
N LEU A 53 -1.77 5.64 -0.84
CA LEU A 53 -0.38 5.25 -0.63
C LEU A 53 -0.35 3.73 -0.51
N SER A 54 0.45 3.06 -1.34
CA SER A 54 0.72 1.62 -1.26
C SER A 54 1.73 1.32 -0.15
N ALA A 55 1.69 0.14 0.45
CA ALA A 55 2.69 -0.29 1.43
C ALA A 55 4.11 -0.38 0.82
N SER A 56 4.23 -0.56 -0.50
CA SER A 56 5.50 -0.40 -1.24
C SER A 56 6.00 1.05 -1.28
N GLY A 57 5.14 1.99 -0.89
CA GLY A 57 5.37 3.42 -0.84
C GLY A 57 4.98 4.17 -2.13
N GLU A 58 4.52 3.47 -3.17
CA GLU A 58 4.01 4.11 -4.39
C GLU A 58 2.75 4.93 -4.09
N LEU A 59 2.69 6.17 -4.59
CA LEU A 59 1.46 6.94 -4.60
C LEU A 59 0.48 6.35 -5.62
N VAL A 60 -0.79 6.29 -5.26
CA VAL A 60 -1.86 5.68 -6.06
C VAL A 60 -2.88 6.75 -6.41
N VAL A 61 -2.87 7.19 -7.66
CA VAL A 61 -3.82 8.17 -8.19
C VAL A 61 -5.01 7.42 -8.76
N ILE A 62 -6.19 7.57 -8.13
CA ILE A 62 -7.41 6.89 -8.56
C ILE A 62 -8.38 7.94 -9.10
N GLU A 63 -8.76 7.78 -10.37
CA GLU A 63 -9.72 8.65 -11.04
C GLU A 63 -11.01 7.88 -11.35
N LEU A 64 -12.16 8.42 -10.95
CA LEU A 64 -13.46 7.80 -11.11
C LEU A 64 -14.18 8.37 -12.33
N LYS A 65 -14.43 7.53 -13.32
CA LYS A 65 -15.13 7.96 -14.53
C LYS A 65 -16.58 8.36 -14.22
N ARG A 66 -16.92 9.63 -14.48
CA ARG A 66 -18.30 10.15 -14.39
C ARG A 66 -19.04 9.98 -15.72
N GLY A 67 -20.10 9.18 -15.73
CA GLY A 67 -20.97 9.01 -16.91
C GLY A 67 -20.22 8.58 -18.18
N LYS A 68 -20.33 9.35 -19.26
CA LYS A 68 -19.72 9.03 -20.58
C LYS A 68 -18.37 9.73 -20.83
N ASP A 69 -17.75 10.30 -19.81
CA ASP A 69 -16.57 11.13 -20.01
C ASP A 69 -15.39 10.37 -20.65
N LYS A 70 -14.91 10.85 -21.78
CA LYS A 70 -13.79 10.24 -22.51
C LYS A 70 -12.43 10.79 -22.05
N THR A 71 -12.39 11.91 -21.32
CA THR A 71 -11.12 12.58 -20.94
C THR A 71 -10.52 12.09 -19.62
N VAL A 72 -11.18 11.17 -18.93
CA VAL A 72 -10.74 10.59 -17.64
C VAL A 72 -9.26 10.17 -17.61
N HIS A 73 -8.73 9.63 -18.71
CA HIS A 73 -7.32 9.21 -18.79
C HIS A 73 -6.35 10.40 -18.85
N LEU A 74 -6.74 11.52 -19.44
CA LEU A 74 -5.93 12.75 -19.45
C LEU A 74 -5.91 13.38 -18.06
N GLN A 75 -7.06 13.42 -17.37
CA GLN A 75 -7.13 13.91 -15.99
C GLN A 75 -6.24 13.08 -15.06
N ALA A 76 -6.36 11.76 -15.13
CA ALA A 76 -5.54 10.88 -14.31
C ALA A 76 -4.03 11.05 -14.58
N LEU A 77 -3.63 11.29 -15.84
CA LEU A 77 -2.24 11.62 -16.17
C LEU A 77 -1.81 12.97 -15.63
N THR A 78 -2.66 13.99 -15.70
CA THR A 78 -2.40 15.29 -15.08
C THR A 78 -2.22 15.15 -13.58
N TYR A 79 -3.10 14.40 -12.90
CA TYR A 79 -3.01 14.21 -11.45
C TYR A 79 -1.78 13.40 -11.04
N ALA A 80 -1.42 12.36 -11.81
CA ALA A 80 -0.18 11.64 -11.60
C ALA A 80 1.05 12.55 -11.74
N ALA A 81 1.08 13.41 -12.76
CA ALA A 81 2.17 14.36 -12.93
C ALA A 81 2.25 15.39 -11.79
N LEU A 82 1.11 15.88 -11.30
CA LEU A 82 1.06 16.83 -10.19
C LEU A 82 1.51 16.17 -8.88
N VAL A 83 0.97 14.99 -8.57
CA VAL A 83 1.29 14.20 -7.37
C VAL A 83 2.75 13.73 -7.35
N ALA A 84 3.37 13.48 -8.51
CA ALA A 84 4.78 13.09 -8.58
C ALA A 84 5.74 14.14 -7.99
N SER A 85 5.28 15.38 -7.77
CA SER A 85 6.07 16.44 -7.11
C SER A 85 5.83 16.54 -5.60
N PHE A 86 4.96 15.69 -5.03
CA PHE A 86 4.66 15.73 -3.61
C PHE A 86 5.86 15.26 -2.78
N THR A 87 6.16 16.03 -1.74
CA THR A 87 7.04 15.58 -0.66
C THR A 87 6.21 14.89 0.42
N LEU A 88 6.88 14.18 1.33
CA LEU A 88 6.24 13.57 2.48
C LEU A 88 5.52 14.60 3.36
N GLU A 89 6.08 15.80 3.51
CA GLU A 89 5.46 16.90 4.26
C GLU A 89 4.14 17.34 3.62
N VAL A 90 4.10 17.44 2.28
CA VAL A 90 2.86 17.77 1.55
C VAL A 90 1.82 16.66 1.70
N LEU A 91 2.24 15.40 1.62
CA LEU A 91 1.36 14.25 1.85
C LEU A 91 0.79 14.24 3.27
N ALA A 92 1.63 14.51 4.27
CA ALA A 92 1.24 14.57 5.68
C ALA A 92 0.21 15.68 5.93
N GLN A 93 0.45 16.88 5.40
CA GLN A 93 -0.51 17.99 5.47
C GLN A 93 -1.84 17.64 4.81
N ALA A 94 -1.80 17.07 3.61
CA ALA A 94 -2.99 16.65 2.89
C ALA A 94 -3.77 15.57 3.67
N HIS A 95 -3.07 14.63 4.31
CA HIS A 95 -3.67 13.57 5.11
C HIS A 95 -4.29 14.10 6.41
N ALA A 96 -3.57 14.93 7.16
CA ALA A 96 -4.06 15.53 8.40
C ALA A 96 -5.34 16.34 8.14
N ALA A 97 -5.32 17.21 7.12
CA ALA A 97 -6.47 18.02 6.73
C ALA A 97 -7.69 17.16 6.34
N TRP A 98 -7.46 16.10 5.54
CA TRP A 98 -8.50 15.17 5.15
C TRP A 98 -9.07 14.41 6.35
N TYR A 99 -8.20 13.86 7.21
CA TYR A 99 -8.59 13.09 8.39
C TYR A 99 -9.43 13.93 9.35
N ASN A 100 -8.98 15.13 9.68
CA ASN A 100 -9.69 16.03 10.60
C ASN A 100 -11.06 16.42 10.05
N LYS A 101 -11.14 16.71 8.75
CA LYS A 101 -12.42 17.02 8.07
C LYS A 101 -13.37 15.82 8.06
N ARG A 102 -12.86 14.61 7.78
CA ARG A 102 -13.66 13.41 7.54
C ARG A 102 -14.15 12.74 8.83
N PHE A 103 -13.31 12.70 9.85
CA PHE A 103 -13.59 11.99 11.11
C PHE A 103 -13.97 12.90 12.26
N GLN A 104 -13.65 14.20 12.18
CA GLN A 104 -13.94 15.18 13.23
C GLN A 104 -13.52 14.66 14.62
N PRO A 105 -12.26 14.22 14.79
CA PRO A 105 -11.78 13.69 16.06
C PRO A 105 -11.86 14.75 17.16
N ALA A 106 -11.89 14.32 18.43
CA ALA A 106 -11.90 15.24 19.57
C ALA A 106 -10.61 16.08 19.67
N GLU A 107 -9.49 15.50 19.24
CA GLU A 107 -8.20 16.17 19.07
C GLU A 107 -7.79 16.05 17.61
N GLU A 108 -7.48 17.19 16.97
CA GLU A 108 -7.07 17.22 15.58
C GLU A 108 -5.71 16.54 15.39
N MET A 109 -5.63 15.70 14.36
CA MET A 109 -4.37 15.13 13.90
C MET A 109 -3.47 16.26 13.40
N THR A 110 -2.26 16.31 13.96
CA THR A 110 -1.22 17.23 13.53
C THR A 110 -0.47 16.70 12.30
N ASP A 111 0.19 17.58 11.55
CA ASP A 111 1.03 17.19 10.41
C ASP A 111 2.14 16.21 10.81
N ALA A 112 2.69 16.35 12.03
CA ALA A 112 3.72 15.45 12.54
C ALA A 112 3.17 14.03 12.77
N GLN A 113 1.99 13.90 13.39
CA GLN A 113 1.32 12.61 13.57
C GLN A 113 0.92 11.98 12.23
N ALA A 114 0.49 12.79 11.27
CA ALA A 114 0.18 12.32 9.92
C ALA A 114 1.44 11.81 9.20
N LYS A 115 2.56 12.54 9.30
CA LYS A 115 3.85 12.12 8.74
C LYS A 115 4.30 10.79 9.31
N GLU A 116 4.32 10.67 10.64
CA GLU A 116 4.68 9.44 11.35
C GLU A 116 3.80 8.26 10.93
N LYS A 117 2.49 8.50 10.79
CA LYS A 117 1.54 7.49 10.31
C LYS A 117 1.84 7.02 8.89
N LEU A 118 2.20 7.93 7.98
CA LEU A 118 2.57 7.59 6.61
C LEU A 118 3.91 6.84 6.56
N GLU A 119 4.89 7.23 7.36
CA GLU A 119 6.20 6.56 7.46
C GLU A 119 6.05 5.15 8.02
N ASN A 120 5.30 4.98 9.12
CA ASN A 120 5.00 3.69 9.73
C ASN A 120 4.18 2.77 8.82
N PHE A 121 3.45 3.33 7.85
CA PHE A 121 2.65 2.57 6.89
C PHE A 121 3.50 1.95 5.77
N VAL A 122 4.61 2.59 5.39
CA VAL A 122 5.46 2.15 4.28
C VAL A 122 6.42 1.04 4.76
N GLU A 123 6.36 -0.09 4.08
CA GLU A 123 7.21 -1.26 4.31
C GLU A 123 8.28 -1.33 3.21
N ALA A 124 9.05 -0.26 3.07
CA ALA A 124 10.10 -0.17 2.05
C ALA A 124 11.24 -1.16 2.37
N GLU A 125 11.56 -2.02 1.40
CA GLU A 125 12.66 -2.99 1.50
C GLU A 125 14.04 -2.38 1.17
N ASP A 126 14.09 -1.14 0.68
CA ASP A 126 15.33 -0.47 0.29
C ASP A 126 15.69 0.69 1.25
N GLU A 127 16.86 0.60 1.89
CA GLU A 127 17.40 1.63 2.76
C GLU A 127 17.64 2.96 2.01
N GLY A 128 17.25 4.09 2.60
CA GLY A 128 17.62 5.42 2.11
C GLY A 128 16.91 5.91 0.84
N LYS A 129 15.74 5.34 0.49
CA LYS A 129 14.99 5.69 -0.73
C LYS A 129 13.70 6.48 -0.52
N GLU A 130 13.53 7.15 0.62
CA GLU A 130 12.36 7.99 0.90
C GLU A 130 12.05 8.99 -0.24
N GLU A 131 13.08 9.56 -0.87
CA GLU A 131 12.92 10.49 -2.02
C GLU A 131 12.41 9.82 -3.30
N LEU A 132 12.60 8.51 -3.48
CA LEU A 132 12.18 7.75 -4.66
C LEU A 132 10.84 7.04 -4.49
N VAL A 133 10.35 6.95 -3.26
CA VAL A 133 9.12 6.25 -2.90
C VAL A 133 7.89 6.93 -3.54
N PHE A 134 7.88 8.27 -3.60
CA PHE A 134 6.74 9.05 -4.12
C PHE A 134 6.84 9.47 -5.59
N ALA A 135 7.98 9.25 -6.24
CA ALA A 135 8.31 9.89 -7.52
C ALA A 135 7.58 9.34 -8.74
N LEU A 136 7.03 8.12 -8.68
CA LEU A 136 6.36 7.48 -9.81
C LEU A 136 4.99 6.93 -9.38
N PRO A 137 3.94 7.76 -9.41
CA PRO A 137 2.61 7.34 -9.02
C PRO A 137 2.04 6.28 -9.96
N ARG A 138 1.35 5.30 -9.38
CA ARG A 138 0.51 4.35 -10.11
C ARG A 138 -0.83 5.01 -10.42
N ILE A 139 -1.26 4.92 -11.67
CA ILE A 139 -2.50 5.49 -12.16
C ILE A 139 -3.57 4.41 -12.22
N ILE A 140 -4.70 4.61 -11.56
CA ILE A 140 -5.83 3.69 -11.55
C ILE A 140 -7.05 4.42 -12.08
N LEU A 141 -7.59 3.93 -13.19
CA LEU A 141 -8.87 4.39 -13.71
C LEU A 141 -9.96 3.44 -13.23
N VAL A 142 -11.04 3.96 -12.66
CA VAL A 142 -12.19 3.17 -12.20
C VAL A 142 -13.45 3.57 -12.97
N ALA A 143 -14.11 2.61 -13.63
CA ALA A 143 -15.28 2.89 -14.47
C ALA A 143 -16.22 1.69 -14.58
N PRO A 144 -17.51 1.87 -14.93
CA PRO A 144 -18.38 0.74 -15.26
C PRO A 144 -18.03 0.10 -16.62
N GLY A 145 -17.19 0.78 -17.40
CA GLY A 145 -16.67 0.32 -18.68
C GLY A 145 -15.80 1.38 -19.35
N PHE A 146 -14.87 0.92 -20.20
CA PHE A 146 -13.89 1.78 -20.84
C PHE A 146 -14.13 1.86 -22.36
N PRO A 147 -14.34 3.06 -22.92
CA PRO A 147 -14.39 3.23 -24.37
C PRO A 147 -13.08 2.84 -25.03
N ALA A 148 -13.14 2.30 -26.26
CA ALA A 148 -11.95 1.88 -27.00
C ALA A 148 -10.84 2.94 -27.07
N PRO A 149 -11.12 4.26 -27.31
CA PRO A 149 -10.07 5.27 -27.30
C PRO A 149 -9.30 5.38 -25.97
N VAL A 150 -9.97 5.16 -24.83
CA VAL A 150 -9.32 5.19 -23.51
C VAL A 150 -8.36 4.01 -23.38
N LEU A 151 -8.82 2.80 -23.72
CA LEU A 151 -7.98 1.59 -23.66
C LEU A 151 -6.81 1.67 -24.65
N THR A 152 -7.03 2.20 -25.86
CA THR A 152 -5.96 2.41 -26.85
C THR A 152 -4.89 3.37 -26.31
N THR A 153 -5.28 4.48 -25.68
CA THR A 153 -4.31 5.41 -25.08
C THR A 153 -3.54 4.78 -23.93
N VAL A 154 -4.22 4.09 -23.02
CA VAL A 154 -3.58 3.41 -21.88
C VAL A 154 -2.61 2.33 -22.34
N GLN A 155 -3.00 1.52 -23.32
CA GLN A 155 -2.13 0.50 -23.90
C GLN A 155 -0.89 1.12 -24.56
N TRP A 156 -1.09 2.14 -25.41
CA TRP A 156 0.03 2.83 -26.06
C TRP A 156 1.00 3.42 -25.03
N LEU A 157 0.47 4.06 -23.97
CA LEU A 157 1.29 4.63 -22.90
C LEU A 157 2.12 3.57 -22.18
N SER A 158 1.53 2.41 -21.87
CA SER A 158 2.24 1.28 -21.23
C SER A 158 3.38 0.72 -22.11
N GLU A 159 3.23 0.82 -23.44
CA GLU A 159 4.25 0.38 -24.40
C GLU A 159 5.40 1.39 -24.53
N VAL A 160 5.10 2.69 -24.59
CA VAL A 160 6.12 3.75 -24.77
C VAL A 160 6.76 4.20 -23.46
N SER A 161 6.08 4.04 -22.33
CA SER A 161 6.52 4.44 -20.99
C SER A 161 6.28 3.30 -20.00
N PRO A 162 7.08 2.23 -20.07
CA PRO A 162 6.88 1.00 -19.29
C PRO A 162 7.09 1.17 -17.79
N ASP A 163 7.59 2.32 -17.36
CA ASP A 163 7.83 2.68 -15.96
C ASP A 163 6.65 3.47 -15.36
N VAL A 164 5.68 3.88 -16.19
CA VAL A 164 4.39 4.42 -15.74
C VAL A 164 3.40 3.27 -15.66
N THR A 165 2.97 2.94 -14.44
CA THR A 165 1.96 1.91 -14.22
C THR A 165 0.58 2.51 -14.36
N VAL A 166 -0.21 1.99 -15.30
CA VAL A 166 -1.62 2.35 -15.47
C VAL A 166 -2.46 1.10 -15.37
N GLU A 167 -3.52 1.16 -14.56
CA GLU A 167 -4.50 0.10 -14.40
C GLU A 167 -5.90 0.60 -14.75
N CYS A 168 -6.71 -0.29 -15.31
CA CYS A 168 -8.13 -0.03 -15.53
C CYS A 168 -8.95 -1.03 -14.73
N HIS A 169 -9.70 -0.55 -13.76
CA HIS A 169 -10.58 -1.32 -12.90
C HIS A 169 -12.02 -1.07 -13.32
N GLN A 170 -12.68 -2.13 -13.76
CA GLN A 170 -14.07 -2.11 -14.12
C GLN A 170 -14.93 -2.49 -12.92
N TYR A 171 -15.89 -1.65 -12.55
CA TYR A 171 -16.86 -1.99 -11.51
C TYR A 171 -18.22 -2.39 -12.09
N GLY A 172 -18.90 -3.30 -11.41
CA GLY A 172 -20.27 -3.74 -11.71
C GLY A 172 -21.14 -3.63 -10.47
N LEU A 173 -22.37 -3.14 -10.63
CA LEU A 173 -23.36 -3.10 -9.56
C LEU A 173 -24.35 -4.25 -9.74
N PHE A 174 -24.57 -5.01 -8.68
CA PHE A 174 -25.49 -6.13 -8.64
C PHE A 174 -26.50 -5.90 -7.52
N ASP A 175 -27.78 -6.04 -7.82
CA ASP A 175 -28.83 -6.08 -6.81
C ASP A 175 -29.00 -7.53 -6.36
N VAL A 176 -28.75 -7.79 -5.08
CA VAL A 176 -28.80 -9.15 -4.49
C VAL A 176 -30.01 -9.29 -3.57
N SER A 177 -30.96 -8.35 -3.61
CA SER A 177 -32.13 -8.39 -2.73
C SER A 177 -32.92 -9.70 -2.88
N SER A 178 -32.74 -10.56 -1.88
CA SER A 178 -33.35 -11.87 -1.77
C SER A 178 -34.22 -11.91 -0.52
N GLY A 179 -35.45 -11.41 -0.64
CA GLY A 179 -36.51 -11.57 0.36
C GLY A 179 -36.37 -10.73 1.64
N ASN A 180 -37.38 -9.87 1.87
CA ASN A 180 -37.73 -9.13 3.10
C ASN A 180 -36.68 -8.29 3.86
N ASN A 181 -35.38 -8.43 3.60
CA ASN A 181 -34.38 -7.43 3.97
C ASN A 181 -34.16 -6.51 2.75
N GLY A 182 -33.85 -5.24 3.00
CA GLY A 182 -33.84 -4.17 1.99
C GLY A 182 -32.89 -4.37 0.80
N PRO A 183 -32.68 -3.33 -0.04
CA PRO A 183 -31.80 -3.46 -1.20
C PRO A 183 -30.34 -3.64 -0.76
N ASP A 184 -29.83 -4.86 -0.86
CA ASP A 184 -28.41 -5.17 -0.74
C ASP A 184 -27.76 -5.06 -2.12
N VAL A 185 -27.10 -3.92 -2.37
CA VAL A 185 -26.31 -3.69 -3.57
C VAL A 185 -24.88 -4.17 -3.34
N VAL A 186 -24.43 -5.11 -4.18
CA VAL A 186 -23.05 -5.58 -4.19
C VAL A 186 -22.31 -4.92 -5.35
N VAL A 187 -21.10 -4.44 -5.07
CA VAL A 187 -20.19 -3.90 -6.08
C VAL A 187 -19.06 -4.90 -6.31
N SER A 188 -18.81 -5.28 -7.56
CA SER A 188 -17.59 -6.03 -7.92
C SER A 188 -16.60 -5.09 -8.58
N PHE A 189 -15.31 -5.26 -8.31
CA PHE A 189 -14.22 -4.58 -9.02
C PHE A 189 -13.36 -5.62 -9.72
N ASN A 190 -13.07 -5.40 -11.00
CA ASN A 190 -12.24 -6.30 -11.81
C ASN A 190 -11.19 -5.48 -12.55
N ARG A 191 -9.91 -5.79 -12.36
CA ARG A 191 -8.84 -5.20 -13.15
C ARG A 191 -8.85 -5.78 -14.57
N ILE A 192 -9.17 -4.96 -15.56
CA ILE A 192 -9.22 -5.36 -16.98
C ILE A 192 -7.95 -4.99 -17.75
N PHE A 193 -7.11 -4.10 -17.18
CA PHE A 193 -5.81 -3.73 -17.73
C PHE A 193 -4.80 -3.54 -16.59
N PRO A 194 -3.54 -4.03 -16.73
CA PRO A 194 -3.07 -4.89 -17.81
C PRO A 194 -3.76 -6.26 -17.81
N VAL A 195 -3.86 -6.90 -18.98
CA VAL A 195 -4.41 -8.27 -19.07
C VAL A 195 -3.37 -9.23 -18.49
N GLU A 196 -3.72 -9.97 -17.44
CA GLU A 196 -2.79 -10.76 -16.63
C GLU A 196 -1.98 -11.79 -17.44
N ASP A 197 -2.57 -12.39 -18.47
CA ASP A 197 -1.89 -13.36 -19.35
C ASP A 197 -0.76 -12.75 -20.19
N MET A 198 -0.82 -11.45 -20.51
CA MET A 198 0.16 -10.80 -21.39
C MET A 198 1.43 -10.34 -20.66
N GLU A 199 1.38 -10.16 -19.33
CA GLU A 199 2.57 -9.84 -18.51
C GLU A 199 3.55 -11.03 -18.43
N ARG A 200 3.05 -12.27 -18.40
CA ARG A 200 3.88 -13.49 -18.27
C ARG A 200 4.62 -13.91 -19.55
N ILE A 201 4.17 -13.45 -20.72
CA ILE A 201 4.64 -13.93 -22.04
C ILE A 201 5.62 -12.95 -22.73
N ARG A 202 5.67 -11.68 -22.32
CA ARG A 202 6.45 -10.63 -23.01
C ARG A 202 7.94 -10.63 -22.64
N LEU A 203 8.79 -11.05 -23.58
CA LEU A 203 10.25 -10.83 -23.54
C LEU A 203 10.56 -9.34 -23.84
N ARG A 204 11.30 -8.65 -22.96
CA ARG A 204 11.66 -7.23 -23.10
C ARG A 204 13.16 -7.06 -23.39
N ALA A 205 13.51 -6.14 -24.29
CA ALA A 205 14.89 -5.67 -24.45
C ALA A 205 15.25 -4.69 -23.32
N GLN A 206 16.37 -4.93 -22.64
CA GLN A 206 16.80 -4.17 -21.46
C GLN A 206 17.48 -2.84 -21.86
N SER A 207 16.99 -1.73 -21.30
CA SER A 207 17.70 -0.43 -21.34
C SER A 207 18.54 -0.28 -20.07
N PRO A 208 19.85 0.05 -20.16
CA PRO A 208 20.75 0.14 -19.00
C PRO A 208 20.42 1.22 -17.97
N ARG A 209 19.59 2.23 -18.33
CA ARG A 209 19.10 3.24 -17.38
C ARG A 209 17.91 2.76 -16.55
N VAL A 210 17.22 1.72 -17.02
CA VAL A 210 16.00 1.16 -16.42
C VAL A 210 16.34 -0.06 -15.54
N SER A 211 17.44 -0.77 -15.81
CA SER A 211 17.86 -1.92 -15.00
C SER A 211 18.17 -1.58 -13.55
N VAL A 212 18.74 -0.41 -13.25
CA VAL A 212 19.11 -0.05 -11.87
C VAL A 212 17.89 0.27 -11.00
N ALA A 213 16.89 0.96 -11.54
CA ALA A 213 15.63 1.22 -10.83
C ALA A 213 14.71 -0.02 -10.77
N LYS A 214 14.79 -0.91 -11.77
CA LYS A 214 13.90 -2.08 -11.92
C LYS A 214 14.42 -3.37 -11.32
N GLU A 215 15.74 -3.53 -11.17
CA GLU A 215 16.35 -4.58 -10.33
C GLU A 215 16.23 -4.25 -8.84
N GLN A 216 16.22 -2.96 -8.47
CA GLN A 216 15.97 -2.55 -7.09
C GLN A 216 14.48 -2.53 -6.72
N ARG A 217 13.58 -2.05 -7.61
CA ARG A 217 12.11 -2.04 -7.39
C ARG A 217 11.42 -3.34 -7.83
N SER A 218 12.06 -4.50 -7.71
CA SER A 218 11.55 -5.73 -8.31
C SER A 218 10.15 -6.05 -7.76
N ARG A 219 9.11 -5.74 -8.56
CA ARG A 219 7.81 -6.42 -8.85
C ARG A 219 7.35 -7.54 -7.92
N GLN A 220 7.58 -7.42 -6.63
CA GLN A 220 7.20 -8.37 -5.61
C GLN A 220 6.51 -7.56 -4.53
N ALA A 221 5.30 -7.98 -4.17
CA ALA A 221 4.62 -7.42 -3.02
C ALA A 221 5.58 -7.42 -1.81
N PRO A 222 5.53 -6.41 -0.92
CA PRO A 222 6.28 -6.40 0.34
C PRO A 222 6.43 -7.79 0.96
N ALA A 223 7.60 -8.12 1.51
CA ALA A 223 7.94 -9.47 2.02
C ALA A 223 6.83 -10.06 2.90
N VAL A 224 6.21 -9.24 3.75
CA VAL A 224 5.07 -9.61 4.58
C VAL A 224 3.89 -10.18 3.77
N ILE A 225 3.52 -9.53 2.67
CA ILE A 225 2.44 -9.98 1.78
C ILE A 225 2.81 -11.33 1.18
N ARG A 226 4.03 -11.47 0.65
CA ARG A 226 4.51 -12.74 0.07
C ARG A 226 4.47 -13.87 1.08
N ILE A 227 4.88 -13.60 2.32
CA ILE A 227 4.83 -14.58 3.42
C ILE A 227 3.39 -14.96 3.74
N ALA A 228 2.48 -13.99 3.85
CA ALA A 228 1.08 -14.21 4.18
C ALA A 228 0.34 -14.98 3.07
N GLU A 229 0.48 -14.57 1.81
CA GLU A 229 -0.18 -15.22 0.66
C GLU A 229 0.27 -16.67 0.47
N LYS A 230 1.57 -16.94 0.67
CA LYS A 230 2.15 -18.28 0.57
C LYS A 230 2.07 -19.09 1.87
N ASN A 231 1.53 -18.51 2.95
CA ASN A 231 1.49 -19.10 4.29
C ASN A 231 2.85 -19.65 4.78
N LEU A 232 3.95 -18.90 4.54
CA LEU A 232 5.31 -19.38 4.82
C LEU A 232 5.67 -19.40 6.31
N ILE A 233 4.91 -18.68 7.15
CA ILE A 233 5.06 -18.67 8.61
C ILE A 233 3.72 -19.06 9.24
N PRO A 234 3.66 -20.15 10.02
CA PRO A 234 2.45 -20.55 10.73
C PRO A 234 2.00 -19.50 11.75
N ALA A 235 0.69 -19.36 11.96
CA ALA A 235 0.14 -18.50 13.01
C ALA A 235 0.62 -18.93 14.41
N GLY A 236 0.92 -17.95 15.26
CA GLY A 236 1.48 -18.14 16.60
C GLY A 236 2.98 -18.42 16.63
N SER A 237 3.66 -18.47 15.48
CA SER A 237 5.11 -18.67 15.43
C SER A 237 5.86 -17.56 16.12
N ARG A 238 6.89 -17.90 16.89
CA ARG A 238 7.78 -16.92 17.51
C ARG A 238 8.62 -16.22 16.44
N ILE A 239 8.72 -14.91 16.58
CA ILE A 239 9.61 -14.05 15.79
C ILE A 239 10.67 -13.49 16.74
N ASP A 240 11.92 -13.49 16.30
CA ASP A 240 13.00 -12.84 17.04
C ASP A 240 13.35 -11.50 16.37
N PHE A 241 13.86 -10.55 17.16
CA PHE A 241 14.27 -9.24 16.67
C PHE A 241 15.75 -8.99 16.99
N ASP A 242 16.54 -8.72 15.94
CA ASP A 242 17.94 -8.35 16.05
C ASP A 242 18.35 -7.32 14.99
N PRO A 243 18.58 -6.04 15.37
CA PRO A 243 19.04 -5.00 14.46
C PRO A 243 20.57 -4.97 14.29
N SER A 244 21.32 -5.96 14.82
CA SER A 244 22.79 -5.93 14.90
C SER A 244 23.51 -5.74 13.56
N THR A 245 22.90 -6.16 12.46
CA THR A 245 23.43 -6.03 11.09
C THR A 245 23.09 -4.71 10.42
N ARG A 246 22.22 -3.89 11.02
CA ARG A 246 21.59 -2.71 10.38
C ARG A 246 21.94 -1.38 11.02
N VAL A 247 22.26 -1.37 12.31
CA VAL A 247 22.57 -0.14 13.03
C VAL A 247 23.92 -0.22 13.73
N ASN A 248 24.42 0.93 14.17
CA ASN A 248 25.70 1.00 14.88
C ASN A 248 25.63 0.25 16.23
N LYS A 249 26.79 -0.23 16.71
CA LYS A 249 26.89 -1.05 17.92
C LYS A 249 26.31 -0.40 19.18
N GLU A 250 26.36 0.93 19.28
CA GLU A 250 25.80 1.67 20.42
C GLU A 250 24.27 1.58 20.43
N SER A 251 23.63 1.80 19.28
CA SER A 251 22.18 1.68 19.12
C SER A 251 21.71 0.25 19.37
N VAL A 252 22.45 -0.75 18.87
CA VAL A 252 22.18 -2.17 19.17
C VAL A 252 22.24 -2.41 20.67
N ALA A 253 23.28 -1.93 21.36
CA ALA A 253 23.44 -2.13 22.79
C ALA A 253 22.30 -1.48 23.59
N THR A 254 21.89 -0.26 23.23
CA THR A 254 20.77 0.45 23.86
C THR A 254 19.46 -0.33 23.68
N VAL A 255 19.13 -0.75 22.46
CA VAL A 255 17.90 -1.49 22.17
C VAL A 255 17.90 -2.86 22.85
N GLN A 256 18.99 -3.63 22.74
CA GLN A 256 19.08 -4.96 23.34
C GLN A 256 19.03 -4.91 24.87
N ALA A 257 19.71 -3.94 25.50
CA ALA A 257 19.63 -3.76 26.94
C ALA A 257 18.20 -3.45 27.41
N TRP A 258 17.50 -2.56 26.71
CA TRP A 258 16.10 -2.24 27.00
C TRP A 258 15.17 -3.46 26.78
N LEU A 259 15.39 -4.27 25.75
CA LEU A 259 14.64 -5.50 25.52
C LEU A 259 14.86 -6.53 26.64
N ASP A 260 16.05 -6.59 27.22
CA ASP A 260 16.41 -7.55 28.28
C ASP A 260 15.86 -7.19 29.67
N GLU A 261 15.42 -5.95 29.88
CA GLU A 261 14.83 -5.51 31.16
C GLU A 261 13.46 -6.17 31.46
N ASP A 262 12.70 -6.54 30.43
CA ASP A 262 11.38 -7.14 30.57
C ASP A 262 11.19 -8.26 29.53
N PRO A 263 11.01 -9.53 29.94
CA PRO A 263 10.80 -10.65 29.02
C PRO A 263 9.68 -10.43 28.00
N ASN A 264 8.62 -9.70 28.35
CA ASN A 264 7.50 -9.42 27.44
C ASN A 264 7.92 -8.54 26.25
N ARG A 265 8.99 -7.74 26.40
CA ARG A 265 9.52 -6.90 25.32
C ARG A 265 10.13 -7.73 24.19
N ARG A 266 10.53 -8.98 24.43
CA ARG A 266 11.04 -9.92 23.43
C ARG A 266 9.99 -10.90 22.89
N GLU A 267 8.77 -10.83 23.40
CA GLU A 267 7.70 -11.71 22.94
C GLU A 267 7.09 -11.14 21.66
N PHE A 268 7.59 -11.60 20.51
CA PHE A 268 6.99 -11.31 19.21
C PHE A 268 6.45 -12.58 18.60
N THR A 269 5.23 -12.50 18.07
CA THR A 269 4.59 -13.63 17.38
C THR A 269 4.01 -13.23 16.05
N TRP A 270 3.99 -14.18 15.11
CA TRP A 270 3.38 -14.04 13.81
C TRP A 270 1.88 -14.37 13.86
N ASP A 271 1.06 -13.46 13.34
CA ASP A 271 -0.37 -13.66 13.12
C ASP A 271 -0.72 -13.21 11.68
N PRO A 272 -0.95 -14.15 10.74
CA PRO A 272 -1.06 -13.88 9.32
C PRO A 272 -1.94 -12.67 9.00
N HIS A 273 -1.32 -11.67 8.39
CA HIS A 273 -1.97 -10.47 7.91
C HIS A 273 -1.14 -9.91 6.77
N LEU A 274 -1.79 -9.29 5.78
CA LEU A 274 -1.11 -8.75 4.59
C LEU A 274 -0.20 -7.55 4.90
N ARG A 275 -0.22 -7.03 6.13
CA ARG A 275 0.43 -5.75 6.48
C ARG A 275 0.93 -5.71 7.90
N GLU A 276 0.08 -6.11 8.85
CA GLU A 276 0.38 -6.04 10.28
C GLU A 276 0.44 -7.45 10.89
N PRO A 277 1.44 -8.27 10.50
CA PRO A 277 1.51 -9.68 10.89
C PRO A 277 2.12 -9.86 12.27
N LEU A 278 2.69 -8.82 12.89
CA LEU A 278 3.39 -8.95 14.16
C LEU A 278 2.45 -8.65 15.33
N ARG A 279 2.60 -9.44 16.38
CA ARG A 279 2.10 -9.17 17.73
C ARG A 279 3.25 -9.00 18.68
N TRP A 280 3.06 -8.14 19.67
CA TRP A 280 4.06 -7.83 20.66
C TRP A 280 3.48 -8.05 22.07
N GLY A 281 4.18 -8.78 22.93
CA GLY A 281 3.71 -9.17 24.26
C GLY A 281 3.42 -8.00 25.20
N VAL A 282 4.03 -6.83 24.96
CA VAL A 282 3.72 -5.60 25.71
C VAL A 282 2.35 -5.04 25.35
N GLU A 283 1.90 -5.21 24.10
CA GLU A 283 0.62 -4.72 23.58
C GLU A 283 -0.05 -5.80 22.71
N PRO A 284 -0.55 -6.89 23.32
CA PRO A 284 -1.02 -8.07 22.59
C PRO A 284 -2.27 -7.81 21.73
N ASP A 285 -3.06 -6.79 22.08
CA ASP A 285 -4.27 -6.40 21.34
C ASP A 285 -3.96 -5.59 20.07
N LYS A 286 -2.74 -5.05 19.95
CA LYS A 286 -2.32 -4.23 18.80
C LYS A 286 -1.61 -5.09 17.76
N ARG A 287 -1.98 -4.90 16.49
CA ARG A 287 -1.24 -5.46 15.35
C ARG A 287 -0.15 -4.48 14.94
N TRP A 288 0.96 -5.01 14.45
CA TRP A 288 2.07 -4.19 13.98
C TRP A 288 2.58 -4.63 12.61
N GLY A 289 2.83 -3.65 11.74
CA GLY A 289 3.73 -3.81 10.60
C GLY A 289 5.19 -3.83 11.07
N PRO A 290 6.10 -4.50 10.35
CA PRO A 290 7.52 -4.50 10.68
C PRO A 290 8.11 -3.10 10.86
N THR A 291 7.85 -2.15 9.95
CA THR A 291 8.37 -0.77 10.06
C THR A 291 7.85 -0.10 11.32
N ALA A 292 6.54 -0.14 11.55
CA ALA A 292 5.92 0.48 12.72
C ALA A 292 6.47 -0.09 14.04
N LEU A 293 6.63 -1.42 14.13
CA LEU A 293 7.17 -2.05 15.33
C LEU A 293 8.64 -1.70 15.53
N ARG A 294 9.46 -1.71 14.47
CA ARG A 294 10.87 -1.29 14.55
C ARG A 294 10.97 0.13 15.14
N ASN A 295 10.20 1.06 14.61
CA ASN A 295 10.23 2.46 15.07
C ASN A 295 9.85 2.56 16.55
N GLU A 296 8.77 1.90 16.97
CA GLU A 296 8.33 1.87 18.36
C GLU A 296 9.41 1.30 19.30
N LEU A 297 10.07 0.21 18.91
CA LEU A 297 11.11 -0.42 19.73
C LEU A 297 12.32 0.51 19.91
N PHE A 298 12.73 1.21 18.86
CA PHE A 298 13.84 2.16 18.94
C PHE A 298 13.48 3.40 19.76
N GLU A 299 12.27 3.94 19.58
CA GLU A 299 11.78 5.09 20.35
C GLU A 299 11.72 4.77 21.85
N ARG A 300 11.08 3.66 22.24
CA ARG A 300 10.95 3.28 23.65
C ARG A 300 12.28 2.90 24.30
N ALA A 301 13.24 2.39 23.53
CA ALA A 301 14.59 2.15 24.00
C ALA A 301 15.40 3.45 24.16
N GLY A 302 14.93 4.58 23.63
CA GLY A 302 15.68 5.84 23.60
C GLY A 302 16.87 5.80 22.63
N ALA A 303 16.82 4.93 21.62
CA ALA A 303 17.86 4.82 20.60
C ALA A 303 17.59 5.84 19.46
N PRO A 304 18.63 6.25 18.70
CA PRO A 304 18.43 7.06 17.49
C PRO A 304 17.49 6.38 16.50
N GLU A 305 16.74 7.18 15.75
CA GLU A 305 15.79 6.67 14.77
C GLU A 305 16.43 5.69 13.77
N ALA A 306 15.71 4.60 13.49
CA ALA A 306 16.18 3.53 12.63
C ALA A 306 15.67 3.70 11.20
N ASN A 307 16.60 3.89 10.26
CA ASN A 307 16.27 3.95 8.83
C ASN A 307 16.91 2.76 8.08
N PHE A 308 16.29 1.59 8.23
CA PHE A 308 16.70 0.35 7.54
C PHE A 308 15.47 -0.54 7.27
N ALA A 309 15.51 -1.45 6.30
CA ALA A 309 14.35 -2.32 6.03
C ALA A 309 14.03 -3.25 7.23
N ALA A 310 12.87 -3.05 7.86
CA ALA A 310 12.53 -3.72 9.11
C ALA A 310 12.46 -5.24 9.00
N THR A 311 12.06 -5.77 7.84
CA THR A 311 12.00 -7.21 7.51
C THR A 311 13.36 -7.90 7.54
N GLU A 312 14.46 -7.15 7.64
CA GLU A 312 15.81 -7.69 7.73
C GLU A 312 16.34 -7.73 9.17
N ALA A 313 15.57 -7.20 10.15
CA ALA A 313 15.85 -7.31 11.58
C ALA A 313 14.87 -8.22 12.33
N PHE A 314 13.77 -8.65 11.70
CA PHE A 314 12.87 -9.68 12.24
C PHE A 314 13.20 -11.04 11.65
N PHE A 315 13.27 -12.07 12.50
CA PHE A 315 13.73 -13.41 12.16
C PHE A 315 12.69 -14.47 12.51
N PHE A 316 12.54 -15.44 11.62
CA PHE A 316 11.80 -16.68 11.85
C PHE A 316 12.75 -17.87 11.64
N GLU A 317 12.89 -18.72 12.66
CA GLU A 317 13.80 -19.87 12.65
C GLU A 317 15.25 -19.53 12.27
N GLY A 318 15.71 -18.33 12.64
CA GLY A 318 17.08 -17.85 12.37
C GLY A 318 17.29 -17.21 10.99
N GLU A 319 16.26 -17.13 10.15
CA GLU A 319 16.30 -16.41 8.86
C GLU A 319 15.48 -15.13 8.93
N HIS A 320 15.98 -14.04 8.35
CA HIS A 320 15.23 -12.78 8.34
C HIS A 320 14.02 -12.85 7.38
N LEU A 321 12.95 -12.12 7.70
CA LEU A 321 11.68 -12.18 6.95
C LEU A 321 11.85 -11.90 5.45
N ALA A 322 12.77 -11.00 5.07
CA ALA A 322 13.05 -10.75 3.65
C ALA A 322 13.55 -12.00 2.88
N VAL A 323 14.32 -12.88 3.53
CA VAL A 323 14.74 -14.18 2.97
C VAL A 323 13.58 -15.18 2.99
N VAL A 324 12.82 -15.23 4.10
CA VAL A 324 11.65 -16.12 4.21
C VAL A 324 10.66 -15.88 3.08
N ALA A 325 10.40 -14.62 2.71
CA ALA A 325 9.52 -14.26 1.58
C ALA A 325 9.93 -14.85 0.21
N GLY A 326 11.22 -15.17 0.06
CA GLY A 326 11.78 -15.84 -1.11
C GLY A 326 11.53 -17.35 -1.18
N ARG A 327 11.08 -17.99 -0.10
CA ARG A 327 10.80 -19.44 -0.08
C ARG A 327 9.65 -19.79 -1.04
N GLU A 328 9.73 -20.99 -1.62
CA GLU A 328 8.58 -21.63 -2.25
C GLU A 328 7.69 -22.24 -1.15
N ALA A 329 6.37 -22.28 -1.38
CA ALA A 329 5.48 -22.98 -0.45
C ALA A 329 5.92 -24.45 -0.41
N SER A 330 6.16 -25.00 0.78
CA SER A 330 6.44 -26.43 0.90
C SER A 330 5.22 -27.19 0.38
N ASP A 331 5.35 -27.85 -0.78
CA ASP A 331 4.36 -28.83 -1.22
C ASP A 331 4.19 -29.84 -0.10
N GLY A 332 3.04 -29.78 0.57
CA GLY A 332 2.63 -30.74 1.58
C GLY A 332 2.32 -32.07 0.90
N ASN A 333 3.31 -32.72 0.30
CA ASN A 333 3.18 -34.09 -0.16
C ASN A 333 3.59 -35.03 0.98
N GLY A 334 2.72 -35.10 1.98
CA GLY A 334 2.64 -36.24 2.87
C GLY A 334 2.15 -37.43 2.04
N SER A 335 3.08 -38.08 1.32
CA SER A 335 2.89 -39.40 0.76
C SER A 335 2.57 -40.35 1.91
N SER A 336 1.27 -40.58 2.14
CA SER A 336 0.82 -41.75 2.90
C SER A 336 1.22 -42.98 2.10
N GLU A 337 2.30 -43.64 2.52
CA GLU A 337 2.47 -45.07 2.28
C GLU A 337 1.27 -45.78 2.91
N VAL A 338 0.35 -46.23 2.06
CA VAL A 338 -0.60 -47.28 2.42
C VAL A 338 -0.04 -48.58 1.86
N VAL A 339 0.21 -49.49 2.80
CA VAL A 339 0.66 -50.88 2.66
C VAL A 339 -0.13 -51.67 1.62
#